data_AF-A0AA43CQT3-F1
#
_entry.id   AF-A0AA43CQT3-F1
#
_cell.length_a   1.000
_cell.length_b   1.000
_cell.length_c   1.000
_cell.angle_alpha   90.00
_cell.angle_beta   90.00
_cell.angle_gamma   90.00
#
_symmetry.space_group_name_H-M   'P 1'
#
loop_
_entity.id
_entity.type
_entity.pdbx_description
1 polymer ?
#
loop_
_entity_poly.entity_id
_entity_poly.type
_entity_poly.pdbx_seq_one_letter_code
_entity_poly.pdbx_strand_id
1 'polypeptide(L)'
;MRLITTTLAIAVLLAALPAPRALADSQSVQLGPRPFYLVDQMDEGALKTKLQQCATRQFKKTDFSIGHRGAALQFPEHTKESYEAAARMGAGILECDVTFTSDGELVCRHAQCDLHTTTDILARPALAAKCSQPFVPADPAAGTTASARCCASDITLAEFKTLCGKMDASDRNATTVEAFLGGTANWRTDLYATCATVLSHAESIELFDSLDRKFTPELKSGNAADIAAVFGSQEAYAQAMIDEYKEAGIKPQNVWAQSFNPDDVLYWINNEPDFGKQAVFLDSSPIPHPDPGPFLRGLADQGVNIVAPPMPMLLALDGDDKIVPSDYAHAARQAGLDIITWTLERSGRIVEEVLEGRGSAFYYQTTLGGLSNDGDIMVTLDVLAQDVGILGIFSDWPATVTYYANCTNP
;
A
#
# COMPACT_ATOMS: atom_id res chain seq x y z
N MET A 1 62.81 -48.35 30.17
CA MET A 1 62.68 -46.91 29.89
C MET A 1 61.86 -46.74 28.61
N ARG A 2 60.54 -46.59 28.73
CA ARG A 2 59.62 -46.29 27.63
C ARG A 2 58.77 -45.12 28.10
N LEU A 3 59.03 -43.94 27.54
CA LEU A 3 58.25 -42.73 27.81
C LEU A 3 56.93 -42.83 27.04
N ILE A 4 55.82 -42.82 27.76
CA ILE A 4 54.47 -42.66 27.22
C ILE A 4 54.17 -41.16 27.29
N THR A 5 54.15 -40.50 26.13
CA THR A 5 53.69 -39.12 25.98
C THR A 5 52.17 -39.12 25.83
N THR A 6 51.47 -38.65 26.86
CA THR A 6 50.03 -38.44 26.86
C THR A 6 49.73 -37.07 26.25
N THR A 7 49.13 -37.05 25.05
CA THR A 7 48.68 -35.81 24.40
C THR A 7 47.31 -35.44 24.94
N LEU A 8 47.22 -34.33 25.67
CA LEU A 8 45.97 -33.76 26.19
C LEU A 8 45.31 -32.92 25.08
N ALA A 9 44.19 -33.39 24.54
CA ALA A 9 43.38 -32.63 23.58
C ALA A 9 42.51 -31.62 24.34
N ILE A 10 42.80 -30.33 24.21
CA ILE A 10 41.97 -29.24 24.72
C ILE A 10 40.89 -28.97 23.68
N ALA A 11 39.65 -29.38 23.96
CA ALA A 11 38.48 -28.98 23.19
C ALA A 11 38.12 -27.54 23.54
N VAL A 12 38.43 -26.60 22.64
CA VAL A 12 37.98 -25.20 22.74
C VAL A 12 36.53 -25.15 22.27
N LEU A 13 35.60 -24.98 23.21
CA LEU A 13 34.21 -24.64 22.92
C LEU A 13 34.19 -23.21 22.37
N LEU A 14 34.08 -23.03 21.04
CA LEU A 14 33.74 -21.73 20.47
C LEU A 14 32.27 -21.44 20.81
N ALA A 15 32.05 -20.59 21.80
CA ALA A 15 30.75 -19.95 21.96
C ALA A 15 30.47 -19.12 20.70
N ALA A 16 29.42 -19.45 19.97
CA ALA A 16 28.94 -18.64 18.86
C ALA A 16 28.52 -17.27 19.42
N LEU A 17 29.34 -16.26 19.17
CA LEU A 17 28.98 -14.87 19.41
C LEU A 17 27.79 -14.55 18.49
N PRO A 18 26.71 -13.92 18.99
CA PRO A 18 25.66 -13.43 18.10
C PRO A 18 26.30 -12.49 17.08
N ALA A 19 25.96 -12.69 15.81
CA ALA A 19 26.37 -11.78 14.74
C ALA A 19 25.99 -10.35 15.16
N PRO A 20 26.87 -9.35 14.94
CA PRO A 20 26.49 -7.97 15.18
C PRO A 20 25.27 -7.68 14.31
N ARG A 21 24.16 -7.26 14.95
CA ARG A 21 23.04 -6.60 14.26
C ARG A 21 23.69 -5.53 13.37
N ALA A 22 23.62 -5.73 12.05
CA ALA A 22 24.09 -4.72 11.12
C ALA A 22 23.39 -3.41 11.50
N LEU A 23 24.18 -2.35 11.65
CA LEU A 23 23.78 -1.04 12.09
C LEU A 23 22.51 -0.58 11.36
N ALA A 24 21.36 -0.60 12.03
CA ALA A 24 20.18 0.19 11.69
C ALA A 24 20.42 1.67 12.03
N ASP A 25 21.60 2.18 11.70
CA ASP A 25 21.98 3.56 11.90
C ASP A 25 21.52 4.32 10.66
N SER A 26 20.39 5.02 10.77
CA SER A 26 19.96 6.11 9.89
C SER A 26 20.20 5.86 8.39
N GLN A 27 19.38 5.03 7.74
CA GLN A 27 19.28 5.16 6.27
C GLN A 27 18.83 6.59 5.95
N SER A 28 19.75 7.38 5.39
CA SER A 28 19.43 8.72 4.90
C SER A 28 18.31 8.61 3.88
N VAL A 29 17.22 9.35 4.08
CA VAL A 29 16.10 9.39 3.13
C VAL A 29 16.59 9.85 1.76
N GLN A 30 16.18 9.13 0.71
CA GLN A 30 16.51 9.39 -0.69
C GLN A 30 15.23 9.66 -1.47
N LEU A 31 14.98 10.92 -1.80
CA LEU A 31 13.72 11.34 -2.42
C LEU A 31 13.66 11.14 -3.94
N GLY A 32 14.82 11.03 -4.60
CA GLY A 32 14.87 11.07 -6.06
C GLY A 32 14.37 12.41 -6.63
N PRO A 33 14.17 12.51 -7.96
CA PRO A 33 13.85 13.77 -8.62
C PRO A 33 12.38 14.17 -8.55
N ARG A 34 11.45 13.23 -8.30
CA ARG A 34 10.00 13.45 -8.43
C ARG A 34 9.45 14.62 -7.61
N PRO A 35 9.70 14.75 -6.29
CA PRO A 35 9.18 15.90 -5.54
C PRO A 35 9.67 17.24 -6.09
N PHE A 36 10.93 17.33 -6.53
CA PHE A 36 11.48 18.56 -7.10
C PHE A 36 10.86 18.90 -8.45
N TYR A 37 10.68 17.89 -9.31
CA TYR A 37 9.96 18.05 -10.58
C TYR A 37 8.55 18.61 -10.34
N LEU A 38 7.81 18.08 -9.36
CA LEU A 38 6.48 18.58 -9.01
C LEU A 38 6.52 20.05 -8.56
N VAL A 39 7.45 20.40 -7.67
CA VAL A 39 7.62 21.78 -7.21
C VAL A 39 7.96 22.73 -8.35
N ASP A 40 8.79 22.31 -9.31
CA ASP A 40 9.16 23.14 -10.46
C ASP A 40 7.96 23.41 -11.38
N GLN A 41 7.00 22.47 -11.46
CA GLN A 41 5.77 22.63 -12.25
C GLN A 41 4.70 23.48 -11.56
N MET A 42 4.75 23.67 -10.24
CA MET A 42 3.75 24.45 -9.51
C MET A 42 3.64 25.89 -10.03
N ASP A 43 2.43 26.44 -9.95
CA ASP A 43 2.23 27.88 -10.08
C ASP A 43 2.94 28.66 -8.98
N GLU A 44 3.31 29.91 -9.27
CA GLU A 44 3.99 30.77 -8.31
C GLU A 44 3.10 31.04 -7.09
N GLY A 45 3.66 30.83 -5.90
CA GLY A 45 2.89 30.97 -4.66
C GLY A 45 3.71 30.75 -3.40
N ALA A 46 3.08 30.99 -2.25
CA ALA A 46 3.72 30.83 -0.95
C ALA A 46 4.16 29.38 -0.70
N LEU A 47 3.32 28.40 -1.09
CA LEU A 47 3.63 26.99 -0.96
C LEU A 47 4.86 26.60 -1.81
N LYS A 48 4.86 26.95 -3.10
CA LYS A 48 6.03 26.73 -3.99
C LYS A 48 7.30 27.32 -3.39
N THR A 49 7.24 28.58 -2.95
CA THR A 49 8.38 29.27 -2.31
C THR A 49 8.89 28.51 -1.08
N LYS A 50 7.98 28.06 -0.20
CA LYS A 50 8.31 27.29 1.00
C LYS A 50 8.97 25.94 0.64
N LEU A 51 8.42 25.23 -0.33
CA LEU A 51 8.96 23.95 -0.79
C LEU A 51 10.34 24.14 -1.43
N GLN A 52 10.53 25.11 -2.32
CA GLN A 52 11.86 25.37 -2.93
C GLN A 52 12.95 25.67 -1.88
N GLN A 53 12.64 26.40 -0.82
CA GLN A 53 13.57 26.68 0.27
C GLN A 53 13.96 25.44 1.10
N CYS A 54 13.20 24.35 0.98
CA CYS A 54 13.43 23.09 1.69
C CYS A 54 14.37 22.14 0.92
N ALA A 55 14.64 22.41 -0.36
CA ALA A 55 15.25 21.44 -1.27
C ALA A 55 16.64 20.90 -0.84
N THR A 56 17.39 21.65 -0.04
CA THR A 56 18.76 21.30 0.39
C THR A 56 18.84 20.77 1.83
N ARG A 57 17.71 20.52 2.48
CA ARG A 57 17.67 20.04 3.86
C ARG A 57 18.02 18.55 3.95
N GLN A 58 18.36 18.11 5.15
CA GLN A 58 18.43 16.68 5.46
C GLN A 58 17.00 16.18 5.75
N PHE A 59 16.58 15.18 4.99
CA PHE A 59 15.26 14.56 5.12
C PHE A 59 15.28 13.37 6.08
N LYS A 60 14.16 13.16 6.76
CA LYS A 60 13.94 12.05 7.70
C LYS A 60 12.67 11.31 7.34
N LYS A 61 12.58 10.05 7.78
CA LYS A 61 11.34 9.27 7.66
C LYS A 61 10.21 9.98 8.40
N THR A 62 8.97 9.78 7.95
CA THR A 62 7.79 10.38 8.58
C THR A 62 6.60 9.44 8.50
N ASP A 63 5.86 9.30 9.61
CA ASP A 63 4.66 8.46 9.67
C ASP A 63 3.50 9.05 8.85
N PHE A 64 3.57 10.34 8.49
CA PHE A 64 2.62 10.99 7.58
C PHE A 64 2.67 10.40 6.16
N SER A 65 3.82 9.81 5.77
CA SER A 65 4.01 9.16 4.47
C SER A 65 3.84 7.65 4.62
N ILE A 66 2.79 7.14 3.96
CA ILE A 66 2.45 5.73 3.94
C ILE A 66 2.76 5.16 2.55
N GLY A 67 3.63 4.14 2.51
CA GLY A 67 3.96 3.42 1.28
C GLY A 67 2.82 2.52 0.85
N HIS A 68 1.97 3.00 -0.05
CA HIS A 68 0.84 2.24 -0.60
C HIS A 68 1.39 1.10 -1.45
N ARG A 69 1.30 -0.11 -0.91
CA ARG A 69 1.88 -1.34 -1.47
C ARG A 69 3.39 -1.22 -1.74
N GLY A 70 4.07 -0.36 -0.96
CA GLY A 70 5.43 0.09 -1.17
C GLY A 70 5.52 1.35 -2.04
N ALA A 71 6.35 1.34 -3.08
CA ALA A 71 6.57 2.43 -4.05
C ALA A 71 6.00 2.04 -5.43
N ALA A 72 4.70 1.72 -5.45
CA ALA A 72 4.00 1.08 -6.56
C ALA A 72 3.94 1.90 -7.87
N LEU A 73 4.35 3.17 -7.87
CA LEU A 73 4.47 3.96 -9.10
C LEU A 73 5.51 3.36 -10.07
N GLN A 74 6.61 2.81 -9.55
CA GLN A 74 7.72 2.29 -10.40
C GLN A 74 8.20 0.89 -10.03
N PHE A 75 7.72 0.33 -8.91
CA PHE A 75 8.08 -1.02 -8.47
C PHE A 75 6.83 -1.91 -8.44
N PRO A 76 6.96 -3.22 -8.75
CA PRO A 76 5.85 -4.17 -8.60
C PRO A 76 5.25 -4.14 -7.19
N GLU A 77 3.95 -3.93 -7.08
CA GLU A 77 3.28 -3.75 -5.79
C GLU A 77 3.38 -4.99 -4.88
N HIS A 78 3.42 -4.73 -3.56
CA HIS A 78 3.54 -5.74 -2.51
C HIS A 78 4.77 -6.66 -2.62
N THR A 79 5.84 -6.19 -3.26
CA THR A 79 7.10 -6.92 -3.34
C THR A 79 8.15 -6.35 -2.40
N LYS A 80 9.13 -7.16 -2.02
CA LYS A 80 10.25 -6.72 -1.18
C LYS A 80 10.92 -5.46 -1.72
N GLU A 81 11.15 -5.42 -3.03
CA GLU A 81 11.83 -4.30 -3.70
C GLU A 81 10.99 -3.02 -3.63
N SER A 82 9.67 -3.13 -3.79
CA SER A 82 8.75 -1.99 -3.62
C SER A 82 8.75 -1.46 -2.19
N TYR A 83 8.79 -2.34 -1.20
CA TYR A 83 8.86 -1.96 0.22
C TYR A 83 10.18 -1.30 0.61
N GLU A 84 11.30 -1.87 0.19
CA GLU A 84 12.61 -1.28 0.41
C GLU A 84 12.72 0.10 -0.26
N ALA A 85 12.17 0.25 -1.47
CA ALA A 85 12.13 1.54 -2.16
C ALA A 85 11.32 2.58 -1.36
N ALA A 86 10.11 2.24 -0.91
CA ALA A 86 9.31 3.13 -0.06
C ALA A 86 10.00 3.51 1.24
N ALA A 87 10.64 2.55 1.92
CA ALA A 87 11.39 2.82 3.14
C ALA A 87 12.58 3.76 2.88
N ARG A 88 13.30 3.60 1.77
CA ARG A 88 14.39 4.50 1.35
C ARG A 88 13.88 5.91 1.02
N MET A 89 12.67 6.02 0.46
CA MET A 89 12.00 7.28 0.18
C MET A 89 11.48 8.00 1.42
N GLY A 90 11.52 7.34 2.59
CA GLY A 90 11.21 7.90 3.89
C GLY A 90 9.76 7.72 4.34
N ALA A 91 9.01 6.82 3.70
CA ALA A 91 7.76 6.32 4.27
C ALA A 91 8.02 5.82 5.70
N GLY A 92 7.24 6.29 6.68
CA GLY A 92 7.31 5.81 8.07
C GLY A 92 6.46 4.58 8.31
N ILE A 93 5.39 4.43 7.51
CA ILE A 93 4.44 3.31 7.55
C ILE A 93 4.44 2.62 6.18
N LEU A 94 4.38 1.29 6.18
CA LEU A 94 4.27 0.47 4.96
C LEU A 94 3.00 -0.39 5.01
N GLU A 95 2.34 -0.52 3.87
CA GLU A 95 1.09 -1.26 3.71
C GLU A 95 1.30 -2.68 3.20
N CYS A 96 0.64 -3.66 3.81
CA CYS A 96 0.44 -4.98 3.23
C CYS A 96 -1.06 -5.24 3.10
N ASP A 97 -1.52 -5.47 1.88
CA ASP A 97 -2.88 -5.94 1.62
C ASP A 97 -2.88 -7.44 1.87
N VAL A 98 -3.58 -7.89 2.89
CA VAL A 98 -3.55 -9.26 3.38
C VAL A 98 -4.65 -10.07 2.71
N THR A 99 -4.23 -11.12 2.02
CA THR A 99 -5.08 -12.24 1.57
C THR A 99 -4.42 -13.56 1.98
N PHE A 100 -4.90 -14.70 1.47
CA PHE A 100 -4.46 -16.01 1.91
C PHE A 100 -4.29 -17.01 0.76
N THR A 101 -3.45 -18.02 1.03
CA THR A 101 -3.16 -19.15 0.15
C THR A 101 -4.04 -20.36 0.47
N SER A 102 -4.04 -21.37 -0.40
CA SER A 102 -4.87 -22.57 -0.25
C SER A 102 -4.58 -23.40 1.02
N ASP A 103 -3.37 -23.26 1.57
CA ASP A 103 -2.90 -23.89 2.80
C ASP A 103 -3.00 -22.97 4.03
N GLY A 104 -3.65 -21.81 3.89
CA GLY A 104 -4.03 -20.95 5.01
C GLY A 104 -2.99 -19.93 5.45
N GLU A 105 -1.87 -19.82 4.74
CA GLU A 105 -0.84 -18.82 5.02
C GLU A 105 -1.25 -17.46 4.44
N LEU A 106 -1.03 -16.39 5.22
CA LEU A 106 -1.33 -15.02 4.82
C LEU A 106 -0.24 -14.46 3.89
N VAL A 107 -0.64 -13.70 2.87
CA VAL A 107 0.26 -13.11 1.86
C VAL A 107 -0.09 -11.67 1.54
N CYS A 108 0.91 -10.87 1.17
CA CYS A 108 0.70 -9.49 0.73
C CYS A 108 0.31 -9.47 -0.75
N ARG A 109 -0.98 -9.26 -1.07
CA ARG A 109 -1.56 -9.07 -2.41
C ARG A 109 -2.80 -8.19 -2.33
N HIS A 110 -3.01 -7.36 -3.35
CA HIS A 110 -4.10 -6.38 -3.35
C HIS A 110 -5.48 -7.01 -3.38
N ALA A 111 -5.62 -8.20 -3.96
CA ALA A 111 -6.87 -8.93 -3.91
C ALA A 111 -6.61 -10.43 -3.84
N GLN A 112 -7.60 -11.18 -3.35
CA GLN A 112 -7.55 -12.65 -3.40
C GLN A 112 -7.22 -13.17 -4.82
N CYS A 113 -7.71 -12.47 -5.86
CA CYS A 113 -7.55 -12.85 -7.26
C CYS A 113 -6.89 -11.75 -8.12
N ASP A 114 -5.61 -11.46 -7.88
CA ASP A 114 -4.82 -10.49 -8.66
C ASP A 114 -3.57 -11.09 -9.34
N LEU A 115 -3.26 -12.38 -9.12
CA LEU A 115 -1.98 -12.95 -9.52
C LEU A 115 -1.75 -12.89 -11.04
N HIS A 116 -2.83 -12.95 -11.82
CA HIS A 116 -2.78 -12.92 -13.28
C HIS A 116 -2.43 -11.53 -13.86
N THR A 117 -2.54 -10.44 -13.09
CA THR A 117 -2.11 -9.09 -13.52
C THR A 117 -0.89 -8.59 -12.76
N THR A 118 -0.52 -9.22 -11.64
CA THR A 118 0.57 -8.76 -10.77
C THR A 118 1.77 -9.72 -10.68
N THR A 119 1.68 -10.91 -11.27
CA THR A 119 2.77 -11.89 -11.27
C THR A 119 2.97 -12.54 -12.64
N ASP A 120 3.97 -13.44 -12.75
CA ASP A 120 4.23 -14.28 -13.91
C ASP A 120 3.45 -15.62 -13.92
N ILE A 121 2.43 -15.79 -13.07
CA ILE A 121 1.73 -17.08 -12.87
C ILE A 121 1.24 -17.73 -14.17
N LEU A 122 0.73 -16.94 -15.12
CA LEU A 122 0.24 -17.46 -16.40
C LEU A 122 1.35 -18.01 -17.30
N ALA A 123 2.59 -17.52 -17.13
CA ALA A 123 3.77 -18.02 -17.85
C ALA A 123 4.33 -19.32 -17.24
N ARG A 124 3.72 -19.85 -16.18
CA ARG A 124 4.13 -21.08 -15.48
C ARG A 124 3.09 -22.18 -15.68
N PRO A 125 3.26 -23.10 -16.65
CA PRO A 125 2.20 -24.03 -17.04
C PRO A 125 1.59 -24.83 -15.88
N ALA A 126 2.41 -25.27 -14.91
CA ALA A 126 1.94 -26.03 -13.75
C ALA A 126 1.06 -25.21 -12.79
N LEU A 127 1.35 -23.91 -12.62
CA LEU A 127 0.57 -23.02 -11.76
C LEU A 127 -0.62 -22.41 -12.50
N ALA A 128 -0.43 -22.05 -13.78
CA ALA A 128 -1.51 -21.57 -14.65
C ALA A 128 -2.67 -22.57 -14.74
N ALA A 129 -2.37 -23.88 -14.71
CA ALA A 129 -3.38 -24.94 -14.69
C ALA A 129 -4.22 -25.00 -13.41
N LYS A 130 -3.77 -24.35 -12.32
CA LYS A 130 -4.50 -24.26 -11.05
C LYS A 130 -5.41 -23.03 -10.95
N CYS A 131 -5.24 -22.06 -11.86
CA CYS A 131 -6.02 -20.83 -11.82
C CYS A 131 -7.52 -21.11 -11.89
N SER A 132 -8.28 -20.44 -11.03
CA SER A 132 -9.75 -20.45 -10.99
C SER A 132 -10.41 -20.25 -12.37
N GLN A 133 -9.81 -19.44 -13.25
CA GLN A 133 -10.15 -19.35 -14.67
C GLN A 133 -8.85 -19.37 -15.50
N PRO A 134 -8.70 -20.32 -16.46
CA PRO A 134 -7.55 -20.33 -17.35
C PRO A 134 -7.54 -19.09 -18.26
N PHE A 135 -6.38 -18.79 -18.83
CA PHE A 135 -6.26 -17.73 -19.83
C PHE A 135 -7.15 -18.03 -21.05
N VAL A 136 -8.00 -17.07 -21.39
CA VAL A 136 -8.80 -17.02 -22.61
C VAL A 136 -8.29 -15.84 -23.44
N PRO A 137 -7.77 -16.06 -24.67
CA PRO A 137 -7.30 -14.97 -25.52
C PRO A 137 -8.45 -14.09 -25.99
N ALA A 138 -8.14 -12.83 -26.30
CA ALA A 138 -9.07 -11.96 -27.00
C ALA A 138 -9.44 -12.56 -28.38
N ASP A 139 -10.70 -12.35 -28.79
CA ASP A 139 -11.15 -12.64 -30.15
C ASP A 139 -11.67 -11.33 -30.77
N PRO A 140 -10.85 -10.67 -31.62
CA PRO A 140 -11.27 -9.45 -32.31
C PRO A 140 -12.47 -9.66 -33.24
N ALA A 141 -12.67 -10.86 -33.80
CA ALA A 141 -13.80 -11.14 -34.68
C ALA A 141 -15.10 -11.29 -33.88
N ALA A 142 -15.04 -11.84 -32.68
CA ALA A 142 -16.19 -11.94 -31.77
C ALA A 142 -16.36 -10.72 -30.84
N GLY A 143 -15.41 -9.77 -30.85
CA GLY A 143 -15.43 -8.59 -29.97
C GLY A 143 -15.22 -8.92 -28.49
N THR A 144 -14.54 -10.04 -28.18
CA THR A 144 -14.28 -10.48 -26.80
C THR A 144 -12.87 -10.10 -26.37
N THR A 145 -12.72 -9.75 -25.09
CA THR A 145 -11.43 -9.37 -24.49
C THR A 145 -10.76 -10.57 -23.85
N ALA A 146 -9.43 -10.50 -23.74
CA ALA A 146 -8.65 -11.50 -23.04
C ALA A 146 -9.00 -11.52 -21.54
N SER A 147 -9.03 -12.70 -20.94
CA SER A 147 -9.35 -12.84 -19.51
C SER A 147 -8.60 -14.01 -18.88
N ALA A 148 -8.34 -13.90 -17.58
CA ALA A 148 -7.82 -14.95 -16.72
C ALA A 148 -8.25 -14.63 -15.29
N ARG A 149 -8.25 -15.63 -14.40
CA ARG A 149 -8.47 -15.41 -12.97
C ARG A 149 -7.62 -16.40 -12.19
N CYS A 150 -6.52 -15.92 -11.64
CA CYS A 150 -5.65 -16.67 -10.76
C CYS A 150 -5.68 -16.03 -9.38
N CYS A 151 -5.94 -16.82 -8.35
CA CYS A 151 -6.09 -16.40 -6.98
C CYS A 151 -4.95 -16.94 -6.10
N ALA A 152 -4.57 -16.20 -5.06
CA ALA A 152 -3.65 -16.70 -4.05
C ALA A 152 -4.18 -18.00 -3.41
N SER A 153 -5.50 -18.07 -3.20
CA SER A 153 -6.20 -19.26 -2.70
C SER A 153 -6.24 -20.45 -3.67
N ASP A 154 -5.75 -20.31 -4.92
CA ASP A 154 -5.63 -21.44 -5.86
C ASP A 154 -4.35 -22.28 -5.61
N ILE A 155 -3.36 -21.73 -4.87
CA ILE A 155 -2.02 -22.31 -4.74
C ILE A 155 -1.54 -22.31 -3.28
N THR A 156 -0.53 -23.13 -2.98
CA THR A 156 0.10 -23.15 -1.65
C THR A 156 1.07 -21.97 -1.46
N LEU A 157 1.43 -21.64 -0.22
CA LEU A 157 2.49 -20.65 0.03
C LEU A 157 3.80 -21.03 -0.66
N ALA A 158 4.18 -22.31 -0.60
CA ALA A 158 5.41 -22.79 -1.25
C ALA A 158 5.41 -22.52 -2.75
N GLU A 159 4.26 -22.65 -3.42
CA GLU A 159 4.10 -22.34 -4.83
C GLU A 159 4.04 -20.84 -5.11
N PHE A 160 3.30 -20.09 -4.28
CA PHE A 160 3.24 -18.61 -4.34
C PHE A 160 4.64 -18.01 -4.27
N LYS A 161 5.48 -18.49 -3.35
CA LYS A 161 6.86 -18.02 -3.16
C LYS A 161 7.79 -18.33 -4.34
N THR A 162 7.35 -19.12 -5.31
CA THR A 162 8.11 -19.29 -6.56
C THR A 162 7.87 -18.15 -7.56
N LEU A 163 6.75 -17.44 -7.47
CA LEU A 163 6.31 -16.44 -8.45
C LEU A 163 7.25 -15.23 -8.51
N CYS A 164 7.31 -14.62 -9.70
CA CYS A 164 7.91 -13.31 -9.91
C CYS A 164 6.80 -12.26 -9.93
N GLY A 165 6.89 -11.27 -9.03
CA GLY A 165 6.05 -10.08 -9.09
C GLY A 165 6.42 -9.21 -10.30
N LYS A 166 5.40 -8.63 -10.93
CA LYS A 166 5.50 -7.67 -12.04
C LYS A 166 4.62 -6.44 -11.78
N MET A 167 4.74 -5.42 -12.62
CA MET A 167 3.83 -4.27 -12.57
C MET A 167 2.38 -4.73 -12.76
N ASP A 168 1.47 -4.21 -11.95
CA ASP A 168 0.04 -4.44 -12.12
C ASP A 168 -0.41 -3.89 -13.48
N ALA A 169 -0.70 -4.81 -14.40
CA ALA A 169 -1.01 -4.52 -15.77
C ALA A 169 -1.58 -5.76 -16.47
N SER A 170 -2.41 -5.52 -17.48
CA SER A 170 -2.79 -6.53 -18.45
C SER A 170 -3.20 -5.92 -19.77
N ASP A 171 -2.94 -6.60 -20.90
CA ASP A 171 -3.50 -6.22 -22.20
C ASP A 171 -4.78 -6.99 -22.51
N ARG A 172 -5.92 -6.28 -22.48
CA ARG A 172 -7.25 -6.84 -22.78
C ARG A 172 -7.42 -7.29 -24.23
N ASN A 173 -6.55 -6.87 -25.14
CA ASN A 173 -6.58 -7.27 -26.55
C ASN A 173 -5.59 -8.41 -26.86
N ALA A 174 -4.91 -8.95 -25.84
CA ALA A 174 -3.90 -9.97 -26.02
C ALA A 174 -4.47 -11.30 -26.53
N THR A 175 -3.80 -11.87 -27.53
CA THR A 175 -4.08 -13.23 -28.02
C THR A 175 -3.09 -14.27 -27.48
N THR A 176 -2.08 -13.84 -26.72
CA THR A 176 -1.06 -14.69 -26.09
C THR A 176 -0.89 -14.31 -24.63
N VAL A 177 -0.41 -15.27 -23.82
CA VAL A 177 -0.08 -15.03 -22.40
C VAL A 177 0.99 -13.95 -22.25
N GLU A 178 2.04 -13.97 -23.07
CA GLU A 178 3.13 -12.98 -23.02
C GLU A 178 2.60 -11.56 -23.23
N ALA A 179 1.75 -11.35 -24.24
CA ALA A 179 1.12 -10.06 -24.47
C ALA A 179 0.19 -9.66 -23.31
N PHE A 180 -0.59 -10.62 -22.78
CA PHE A 180 -1.52 -10.37 -21.68
C PHE A 180 -0.81 -9.90 -20.42
N LEU A 181 0.35 -10.50 -20.09
CA LEU A 181 1.14 -10.13 -18.91
C LEU A 181 1.85 -8.75 -19.04
N GLY A 182 1.88 -8.17 -20.24
CA GLY A 182 2.36 -6.82 -20.48
C GLY A 182 1.31 -5.75 -20.17
N GLY A 183 1.31 -4.67 -20.96
CA GLY A 183 0.32 -3.58 -20.83
C GLY A 183 0.62 -2.58 -19.71
N THR A 184 1.86 -2.53 -19.20
CA THR A 184 2.29 -1.54 -18.21
C THR A 184 2.01 -0.14 -18.73
N ALA A 185 1.31 0.68 -17.94
CA ALA A 185 0.97 2.03 -18.33
C ALA A 185 2.24 2.86 -18.57
N ASN A 186 2.22 3.75 -19.58
CA ASN A 186 3.43 4.49 -20.01
C ASN A 186 4.03 5.44 -18.97
N TRP A 187 3.26 5.79 -17.93
CA TRP A 187 3.71 6.60 -16.80
C TRP A 187 4.28 5.74 -15.64
N ARG A 188 4.23 4.41 -15.77
CA ARG A 188 4.93 3.43 -14.94
C ARG A 188 6.13 2.86 -15.70
N THR A 189 6.88 1.94 -15.09
CA THR A 189 8.07 1.35 -15.72
C THR A 189 8.27 -0.12 -15.34
N ASP A 190 8.78 -0.92 -16.28
CA ASP A 190 9.22 -2.30 -16.03
C ASP A 190 10.73 -2.37 -15.70
N LEU A 191 11.43 -1.22 -15.63
CA LEU A 191 12.88 -1.17 -15.38
C LEU A 191 13.28 -1.89 -14.09
N TYR A 192 12.42 -1.84 -13.08
CA TYR A 192 12.64 -2.49 -11.78
C TYR A 192 11.81 -3.77 -11.59
N ALA A 193 11.19 -4.28 -12.66
CA ALA A 193 10.23 -5.39 -12.63
C ALA A 193 10.77 -6.68 -13.28
N THR A 194 12.03 -7.05 -13.02
CA THR A 194 12.65 -8.24 -13.64
C THR A 194 12.13 -9.57 -13.06
N CYS A 195 12.05 -9.67 -11.73
CA CYS A 195 11.40 -10.75 -10.99
C CYS A 195 11.32 -10.30 -9.53
N ALA A 196 10.36 -9.44 -9.23
CA ALA A 196 10.27 -8.86 -7.88
C ALA A 196 9.77 -9.92 -6.88
N THR A 197 10.27 -9.86 -5.65
CA THR A 197 10.10 -10.92 -4.66
C THR A 197 8.77 -10.78 -3.95
N VAL A 198 7.87 -11.76 -4.09
CA VAL A 198 6.61 -11.83 -3.35
C VAL A 198 6.83 -12.26 -1.88
N LEU A 199 5.95 -11.81 -0.98
CA LEU A 199 6.09 -12.00 0.47
C LEU A 199 4.81 -12.58 1.09
N SER A 200 4.98 -13.47 2.08
CA SER A 200 3.93 -13.71 3.07
C SER A 200 3.71 -12.46 3.93
N HIS A 201 2.59 -12.39 4.64
CA HIS A 201 2.34 -11.29 5.57
C HIS A 201 3.36 -11.32 6.71
N ALA A 202 3.65 -12.48 7.30
CA ALA A 202 4.73 -12.65 8.29
C ALA A 202 6.11 -12.15 7.81
N GLU A 203 6.53 -12.48 6.58
CA GLU A 203 7.81 -12.00 6.04
C GLU A 203 7.80 -10.48 5.80
N SER A 204 6.63 -9.90 5.48
CA SER A 204 6.49 -8.45 5.38
C SER A 204 6.64 -7.77 6.75
N ILE A 205 6.13 -8.39 7.81
CA ILE A 205 6.29 -7.90 9.19
C ILE A 205 7.78 -7.89 9.56
N GLU A 206 8.49 -8.98 9.32
CA GLU A 206 9.94 -9.06 9.56
C GLU A 206 10.72 -8.01 8.76
N LEU A 207 10.37 -7.83 7.48
CA LEU A 207 11.00 -6.84 6.62
C LEU A 207 10.78 -5.42 7.16
N PHE A 208 9.55 -5.05 7.48
CA PHE A 208 9.24 -3.68 7.91
C PHE A 208 9.86 -3.36 9.27
N ASP A 209 9.86 -4.30 10.21
CA ASP A 209 10.56 -4.16 11.49
C ASP A 209 12.06 -3.97 11.28
N SER A 210 12.69 -4.75 10.39
CA SER A 210 14.10 -4.62 10.06
C SER A 210 14.46 -3.27 9.41
N LEU A 211 13.49 -2.65 8.74
CA LEU A 211 13.61 -1.33 8.14
C LEU A 211 13.26 -0.20 9.11
N ASP A 212 12.89 -0.51 10.36
CA ASP A 212 12.40 0.44 11.37
C ASP A 212 11.19 1.22 10.84
N ARG A 213 10.17 0.48 10.39
CA ARG A 213 8.90 1.00 9.86
C ARG A 213 7.72 0.47 10.65
N LYS A 214 6.65 1.27 10.64
CA LYS A 214 5.34 0.89 11.19
C LYS A 214 4.50 0.22 10.11
N PHE A 215 3.34 -0.31 10.51
CA PHE A 215 2.57 -1.26 9.71
C PHE A 215 1.15 -0.75 9.50
N THR A 216 0.62 -0.90 8.29
CA THR A 216 -0.81 -0.72 8.02
C THR A 216 -1.35 -1.90 7.21
N PRO A 217 -1.64 -3.04 7.86
CA PRO A 217 -2.17 -4.21 7.16
C PRO A 217 -3.65 -3.99 6.78
N GLU A 218 -4.02 -4.19 5.52
CA GLU A 218 -5.42 -4.23 5.08
C GLU A 218 -5.93 -5.66 5.00
N LEU A 219 -6.95 -6.02 5.77
CA LEU A 219 -7.63 -7.31 5.55
C LEU A 219 -8.49 -7.23 4.29
N LYS A 220 -8.05 -7.88 3.21
CA LYS A 220 -8.80 -7.87 1.94
C LYS A 220 -10.00 -8.80 2.03
N SER A 221 -11.07 -8.41 1.34
CA SER A 221 -12.21 -9.28 1.10
C SER A 221 -11.78 -10.53 0.31
N GLY A 222 -12.52 -11.62 0.53
CA GLY A 222 -12.31 -12.88 -0.17
C GLY A 222 -13.62 -13.60 -0.42
N ASN A 223 -13.56 -14.69 -1.17
CA ASN A 223 -14.70 -15.59 -1.34
C ASN A 223 -15.08 -16.19 0.03
N ALA A 224 -16.34 -16.02 0.43
CA ALA A 224 -16.82 -16.48 1.73
C ALA A 224 -16.69 -18.00 1.94
N ALA A 225 -16.81 -18.81 0.87
CA ALA A 225 -16.62 -20.25 0.96
C ALA A 225 -15.15 -20.62 1.17
N ASP A 226 -14.23 -19.91 0.51
CA ASP A 226 -12.78 -20.12 0.71
C ASP A 226 -12.37 -19.72 2.13
N ILE A 227 -12.85 -18.56 2.61
CA ILE A 227 -12.60 -18.10 3.98
C ILE A 227 -13.14 -19.11 5.00
N ALA A 228 -14.38 -19.59 4.82
CA ALA A 228 -14.95 -20.61 5.69
C ALA A 228 -14.19 -21.94 5.64
N ALA A 229 -13.66 -22.33 4.48
CA ALA A 229 -12.89 -23.55 4.33
C ALA A 229 -11.51 -23.47 5.01
N VAL A 230 -10.85 -22.31 4.94
CA VAL A 230 -9.50 -22.10 5.45
C VAL A 230 -9.49 -21.70 6.93
N PHE A 231 -10.30 -20.70 7.30
CA PHE A 231 -10.30 -20.11 8.65
C PHE A 231 -11.53 -20.49 9.48
N GLY A 232 -12.56 -21.08 8.87
CA GLY A 232 -13.83 -21.40 9.54
C GLY A 232 -14.81 -20.23 9.61
N SER A 233 -14.34 -18.99 9.69
CA SER A 233 -15.17 -17.78 9.68
C SER A 233 -14.40 -16.53 9.23
N GLN A 234 -15.13 -15.47 8.89
CA GLN A 234 -14.55 -14.14 8.62
C GLN A 234 -13.82 -13.58 9.85
N GLU A 235 -14.40 -13.74 11.04
CA GLU A 235 -13.78 -13.28 12.30
C GLU A 235 -12.45 -14.00 12.58
N ALA A 236 -12.37 -15.30 12.32
CA ALA A 236 -11.13 -16.05 12.48
C ALA A 236 -10.05 -15.62 11.48
N TYR A 237 -10.45 -15.23 10.26
CA TYR A 237 -9.55 -14.64 9.29
C TYR A 237 -9.04 -13.25 9.72
N ALA A 238 -9.94 -12.40 10.22
CA ALA A 238 -9.57 -11.10 10.79
C ALA A 238 -8.64 -11.25 12.01
N GLN A 239 -8.85 -12.26 12.84
CA GLN A 239 -7.99 -12.57 13.98
C GLN A 239 -6.61 -13.07 13.54
N ALA A 240 -6.54 -13.95 12.54
CA ALA A 240 -5.26 -14.51 12.05
C ALA A 240 -4.27 -13.41 11.63
N MET A 241 -4.76 -12.34 11.00
CA MET A 241 -3.92 -11.19 10.63
C MET A 241 -3.30 -10.49 11.85
N ILE A 242 -4.07 -10.33 12.94
CA ILE A 242 -3.57 -9.71 14.19
C ILE A 242 -2.62 -10.65 14.94
N ASP A 243 -2.88 -11.96 14.90
CA ASP A 243 -2.08 -12.95 15.60
C ASP A 243 -0.63 -13.01 15.06
N GLU A 244 -0.40 -12.81 13.76
CA GLU A 244 0.96 -12.71 13.21
C GLU A 244 1.75 -11.53 13.79
N TYR A 245 1.10 -10.39 14.08
CA TYR A 245 1.76 -9.25 14.77
C TYR A 245 2.09 -9.58 16.22
N LYS A 246 1.20 -10.29 16.92
CA LYS A 246 1.45 -10.72 18.30
C LYS A 246 2.60 -11.72 18.38
N GLU A 247 2.62 -12.69 17.46
CA GLU A 247 3.68 -13.69 17.37
C GLU A 247 5.05 -13.05 17.09
N ALA A 248 5.08 -12.06 16.17
CA ALA A 248 6.27 -11.26 15.89
C ALA A 248 6.65 -10.31 17.04
N GLY A 249 5.84 -10.18 18.09
CA GLY A 249 6.09 -9.28 19.22
C GLY A 249 5.97 -7.79 18.87
N ILE A 250 5.24 -7.46 17.80
CA ILE A 250 5.01 -6.08 17.37
C ILE A 250 4.02 -5.42 18.34
N LYS A 251 4.34 -4.20 18.75
CA LYS A 251 3.50 -3.45 19.67
C LYS A 251 2.26 -2.92 18.95
N PRO A 252 1.05 -3.03 19.52
CA PRO A 252 -0.19 -2.59 18.87
C PRO A 252 -0.18 -1.14 18.38
N GLN A 253 0.47 -0.22 19.12
CA GLN A 253 0.59 1.19 18.71
C GLN A 253 1.45 1.45 17.46
N ASN A 254 2.05 0.42 16.87
CA ASN A 254 2.76 0.51 15.59
C ASN A 254 1.94 -0.03 14.41
N VAL A 255 0.71 -0.51 14.64
CA VAL A 255 -0.12 -1.19 13.65
C VAL A 255 -1.44 -0.47 13.46
N TRP A 256 -1.73 -0.07 12.22
CA TRP A 256 -3.02 0.49 11.78
C TRP A 256 -3.76 -0.58 10.97
N ALA A 257 -4.39 -1.53 11.66
CA ALA A 257 -5.17 -2.57 10.98
C ALA A 257 -6.38 -1.94 10.28
N GLN A 258 -6.54 -2.21 8.99
CA GLN A 258 -7.56 -1.56 8.16
C GLN A 258 -8.41 -2.57 7.40
N SER A 259 -9.68 -2.22 7.13
CA SER A 259 -10.59 -3.03 6.30
C SER A 259 -11.70 -2.15 5.71
N PHE A 260 -12.17 -2.50 4.51
CA PHE A 260 -13.41 -1.96 3.93
C PHE A 260 -14.66 -2.59 4.55
N ASN A 261 -14.53 -3.75 5.20
CA ASN A 261 -15.62 -4.41 5.89
C ASN A 261 -15.71 -3.86 7.33
N PRO A 262 -16.79 -3.16 7.70
CA PRO A 262 -16.92 -2.60 9.04
C PRO A 262 -16.93 -3.68 10.13
N ASP A 263 -17.40 -4.89 9.82
CA ASP A 263 -17.47 -5.97 10.81
C ASP A 263 -16.06 -6.43 11.26
N ASP A 264 -15.05 -6.37 10.38
CA ASP A 264 -13.66 -6.69 10.76
C ASP A 264 -13.09 -5.64 11.72
N VAL A 265 -13.37 -4.36 11.44
CA VAL A 265 -12.93 -3.24 12.27
C VAL A 265 -13.58 -3.30 13.65
N LEU A 266 -14.90 -3.53 13.70
CA LEU A 266 -15.64 -3.70 14.94
C LEU A 266 -15.19 -4.95 15.69
N TYR A 267 -14.85 -6.03 14.99
CA TYR A 267 -14.28 -7.22 15.61
C TYR A 267 -12.97 -6.88 16.35
N TRP A 268 -12.02 -6.18 15.72
CA TRP A 268 -10.77 -5.78 16.38
C TRP A 268 -10.98 -4.79 17.51
N ILE A 269 -11.91 -3.83 17.39
CA ILE A 269 -12.26 -2.92 18.48
C ILE A 269 -12.75 -3.69 19.71
N ASN A 270 -13.59 -4.70 19.51
CA ASN A 270 -14.23 -5.44 20.60
C ASN A 270 -13.36 -6.55 21.19
N ASN A 271 -12.52 -7.20 20.38
CA ASN A 271 -11.77 -8.40 20.77
C ASN A 271 -10.27 -8.15 20.92
N GLU A 272 -9.73 -7.12 20.27
CA GLU A 272 -8.31 -6.76 20.26
C GLU A 272 -8.08 -5.30 20.69
N PRO A 273 -8.56 -4.85 21.87
CA PRO A 273 -8.72 -3.43 22.21
C PRO A 273 -7.43 -2.60 22.16
N ASP A 274 -6.25 -3.20 22.24
CA ASP A 274 -4.99 -2.47 22.05
C ASP A 274 -4.66 -2.20 20.58
N PHE A 275 -4.99 -3.13 19.68
CA PHE A 275 -4.91 -2.92 18.22
C PHE A 275 -6.10 -2.08 17.72
N GLY A 276 -7.30 -2.34 18.28
CA GLY A 276 -8.55 -1.66 17.96
C GLY A 276 -8.50 -0.14 18.13
N LYS A 277 -7.65 0.39 19.02
CA LYS A 277 -7.41 1.84 19.15
C LYS A 277 -6.95 2.50 17.85
N GLN A 278 -6.18 1.79 17.03
CA GLN A 278 -5.67 2.25 15.74
C GLN A 278 -6.35 1.57 14.55
N ALA A 279 -7.44 0.84 14.78
CA ALA A 279 -8.17 0.21 13.68
C ALA A 279 -8.80 1.28 12.77
N VAL A 280 -8.67 1.09 11.47
CA VAL A 280 -9.05 2.06 10.44
C VAL A 280 -10.18 1.49 9.60
N PHE A 281 -11.29 2.21 9.53
CA PHE A 281 -12.35 1.88 8.59
C PHE A 281 -12.07 2.52 7.22
N LEU A 282 -11.86 1.71 6.18
CA LEU A 282 -11.70 2.19 4.82
C LEU A 282 -13.08 2.44 4.19
N ASP A 283 -13.28 3.64 3.63
CA ASP A 283 -14.53 4.00 2.97
C ASP A 283 -14.35 3.87 1.44
N SER A 284 -15.03 2.92 0.80
CA SER A 284 -14.93 2.67 -0.64
C SER A 284 -15.87 3.54 -1.49
N SER A 285 -16.56 4.52 -0.89
CA SER A 285 -17.62 5.25 -1.58
C SER A 285 -17.05 5.97 -2.81
N PRO A 286 -17.56 5.68 -4.03
CA PRO A 286 -16.99 6.23 -5.25
C PRO A 286 -17.38 7.68 -5.48
N ILE A 287 -18.33 8.20 -4.69
CA ILE A 287 -18.83 9.57 -4.75
C ILE A 287 -18.96 10.11 -3.32
N PRO A 288 -18.85 11.44 -3.12
CA PRO A 288 -19.10 12.04 -1.82
C PRO A 288 -20.48 11.68 -1.26
N HIS A 289 -20.56 11.37 0.03
CA HIS A 289 -21.83 11.14 0.72
C HIS A 289 -22.66 12.42 0.73
N PRO A 290 -23.95 12.39 0.33
CA PRO A 290 -24.81 13.58 0.36
C PRO A 290 -25.06 14.14 1.77
N ASP A 291 -25.03 13.29 2.79
CA ASP A 291 -25.10 13.69 4.21
C ASP A 291 -24.16 12.79 5.04
N PRO A 292 -22.85 13.14 5.12
CA PRO A 292 -21.85 12.30 5.78
C PRO A 292 -22.00 12.29 7.30
N GLY A 293 -22.69 13.27 7.89
CA GLY A 293 -22.73 13.48 9.34
C GLY A 293 -23.29 12.29 10.14
N PRO A 294 -24.52 11.81 9.86
CA PRO A 294 -25.10 10.67 10.56
C PRO A 294 -24.28 9.39 10.41
N PHE A 295 -23.74 9.13 9.21
CA PHE A 295 -22.92 7.96 8.94
C PHE A 295 -21.64 7.97 9.79
N LEU A 296 -20.89 9.08 9.77
CA LEU A 296 -19.63 9.21 10.50
C LEU A 296 -19.82 9.20 12.02
N ARG A 297 -20.88 9.87 12.52
CA ARG A 297 -21.24 9.76 13.95
C ARG A 297 -21.58 8.33 14.33
N GLY A 298 -22.30 7.59 13.47
CA GLY A 298 -22.60 6.19 13.71
C GLY A 298 -21.36 5.30 13.81
N LEU A 299 -20.31 5.57 13.05
CA LEU A 299 -19.02 4.88 13.19
C LEU A 299 -18.33 5.25 14.51
N ALA A 300 -18.25 6.54 14.83
CA ALA A 300 -17.65 7.01 16.07
C ALA A 300 -18.37 6.46 17.32
N ASP A 301 -19.70 6.40 17.32
CA ASP A 301 -20.53 5.84 18.40
C ASP A 301 -20.26 4.34 18.62
N GLN A 302 -19.76 3.63 17.61
CA GLN A 302 -19.36 2.22 17.69
C GLN A 302 -17.89 2.02 18.08
N GLY A 303 -17.16 3.11 18.37
CA GLY A 303 -15.77 3.07 18.82
C GLY A 303 -14.72 3.13 17.71
N VAL A 304 -15.12 3.38 16.46
CA VAL A 304 -14.17 3.65 15.37
C VAL A 304 -13.51 5.01 15.64
N ASN A 305 -12.18 5.04 15.65
CA ASN A 305 -11.42 6.28 15.87
C ASN A 305 -10.89 6.89 14.57
N ILE A 306 -10.65 6.07 13.55
CA ILE A 306 -9.97 6.48 12.31
C ILE A 306 -10.80 6.03 11.10
N VAL A 307 -11.08 6.96 10.19
CA VAL A 307 -11.64 6.67 8.87
C VAL A 307 -10.63 6.94 7.77
N ALA A 308 -10.69 6.15 6.71
CA ALA A 308 -9.83 6.29 5.55
C ALA A 308 -10.62 6.35 4.24
N PRO A 309 -11.17 7.51 3.87
CA PRO A 309 -11.81 7.71 2.57
C PRO A 309 -10.79 8.05 1.47
N PRO A 310 -11.15 7.86 0.19
CA PRO A 310 -10.33 8.32 -0.92
C PRO A 310 -10.26 9.85 -0.96
N MET A 311 -9.16 10.40 -1.49
CA MET A 311 -8.93 11.85 -1.63
C MET A 311 -10.14 12.65 -2.18
N PRO A 312 -10.84 12.23 -3.25
CA PRO A 312 -11.99 12.98 -3.77
C PRO A 312 -13.16 13.10 -2.79
N MET A 313 -13.25 12.26 -1.77
CA MET A 313 -14.26 12.45 -0.73
C MET A 313 -13.90 13.57 0.24
N LEU A 314 -12.61 13.89 0.41
CA LEU A 314 -12.14 14.92 1.34
C LEU A 314 -12.03 16.31 0.71
N LEU A 315 -12.08 16.39 -0.62
CA LEU A 315 -11.81 17.61 -1.38
C LEU A 315 -12.99 18.02 -2.25
N ALA A 316 -13.20 19.32 -2.36
CA ALA A 316 -14.17 19.97 -3.23
C ALA A 316 -13.52 21.19 -3.90
N LEU A 317 -14.27 21.85 -4.79
CA LEU A 317 -13.92 23.17 -5.33
C LEU A 317 -14.81 24.25 -4.72
N ASP A 318 -14.22 25.40 -4.41
CA ASP A 318 -14.97 26.60 -4.05
C ASP A 318 -15.47 27.36 -5.30
N GLY A 319 -16.06 28.54 -5.10
CA GLY A 319 -16.59 29.36 -6.20
C GLY A 319 -15.54 29.94 -7.16
N ASP A 320 -14.26 29.84 -6.82
CA ASP A 320 -13.12 30.30 -7.61
C ASP A 320 -12.28 29.12 -8.17
N ASP A 321 -12.87 27.90 -8.20
CA ASP A 321 -12.20 26.65 -8.60
C ASP A 321 -10.96 26.31 -7.75
N LYS A 322 -10.88 26.76 -6.50
CA LYS A 322 -9.80 26.37 -5.58
C LYS A 322 -10.16 25.09 -4.84
N ILE A 323 -9.17 24.23 -4.67
CA ILE A 323 -9.28 23.01 -3.89
C ILE A 323 -9.46 23.39 -2.41
N VAL A 324 -10.54 22.90 -1.80
CA VAL A 324 -10.91 23.13 -0.39
C VAL A 324 -11.40 21.84 0.27
N PRO A 325 -11.43 21.76 1.62
CA PRO A 325 -12.07 20.65 2.31
C PRO A 325 -13.55 20.47 1.92
N SER A 326 -14.00 19.22 1.80
CA SER A 326 -15.39 18.86 1.53
C SER A 326 -16.26 18.83 2.81
N ASP A 327 -17.57 18.70 2.63
CA ASP A 327 -18.51 18.45 3.73
C ASP A 327 -18.19 17.17 4.51
N TYR A 328 -17.66 16.13 3.84
CA TYR A 328 -17.21 14.91 4.52
C TYR A 328 -16.03 15.21 5.45
N ALA A 329 -15.02 15.95 4.97
CA ALA A 329 -13.86 16.34 5.78
C ALA A 329 -14.27 17.16 7.01
N HIS A 330 -15.26 18.03 6.88
CA HIS A 330 -15.83 18.77 8.02
C HIS A 330 -16.62 17.85 8.96
N ALA A 331 -17.45 16.96 8.43
CA ALA A 331 -18.27 16.04 9.22
C ALA A 331 -17.44 15.02 10.01
N ALA A 332 -16.36 14.49 9.43
CA ALA A 332 -15.44 13.57 10.11
C ALA A 332 -14.79 14.23 11.32
N ARG A 333 -14.28 15.46 11.16
CA ARG A 333 -13.72 16.24 12.27
C ARG A 333 -14.77 16.57 13.34
N GLN A 334 -16.00 16.91 12.94
CA GLN A 334 -17.10 17.16 13.89
C GLN A 334 -17.50 15.89 14.67
N ALA A 335 -17.34 14.71 14.07
CA ALA A 335 -17.56 13.43 14.74
C ALA A 335 -16.37 13.01 15.64
N GLY A 336 -15.26 13.77 15.64
CA GLY A 336 -14.07 13.44 16.41
C GLY A 336 -13.25 12.29 15.82
N LEU A 337 -13.43 12.00 14.53
CA LEU A 337 -12.68 10.98 13.82
C LEU A 337 -11.38 11.54 13.28
N ASP A 338 -10.30 10.80 13.48
CA ASP A 338 -9.05 11.00 12.75
C ASP A 338 -9.21 10.52 11.30
N ILE A 339 -8.42 11.11 10.39
CA ILE A 339 -8.54 10.86 8.95
C ILE A 339 -7.19 10.41 8.39
N ILE A 340 -7.18 9.26 7.72
CA ILE A 340 -6.13 8.86 6.78
C ILE A 340 -6.73 8.94 5.36
N THR A 341 -5.97 9.13 4.28
CA THR A 341 -6.57 9.14 2.93
C THR A 341 -5.71 8.44 1.88
N TRP A 342 -6.33 8.07 0.77
CA TRP A 342 -5.71 7.29 -0.31
C TRP A 342 -6.23 7.73 -1.70
N THR A 343 -5.47 7.67 -2.79
CA THR A 343 -4.03 7.41 -2.92
C THR A 343 -3.39 8.48 -3.80
N LEU A 344 -2.34 9.13 -3.30
CA LEU A 344 -1.57 10.12 -4.05
C LEU A 344 -0.69 9.44 -5.12
N GLU A 345 -0.63 10.03 -6.32
CA GLU A 345 0.20 9.61 -7.48
C GLU A 345 -0.17 8.27 -8.13
N ARG A 346 -1.39 7.78 -7.91
CA ARG A 346 -1.90 6.57 -8.60
C ARG A 346 -2.52 6.82 -9.98
N SER A 347 -2.79 8.08 -10.34
CA SER A 347 -3.42 8.46 -11.61
C SER A 347 -2.46 8.75 -12.77
N GLY A 348 -1.14 8.79 -12.56
CA GLY A 348 -0.18 9.28 -13.56
C GLY A 348 -0.06 10.81 -13.55
N ARG A 349 0.22 11.42 -14.70
CA ARG A 349 0.37 12.88 -14.84
C ARG A 349 -1.00 13.56 -14.92
N ILE A 350 -1.07 14.76 -14.36
CA ILE A 350 -2.31 15.53 -14.26
C ILE A 350 -2.84 15.89 -15.65
N VAL A 351 -1.98 16.34 -16.57
CA VAL A 351 -2.47 16.76 -17.88
C VAL A 351 -2.85 15.55 -18.73
N GLU A 352 -1.89 14.68 -19.03
CA GLU A 352 -2.11 13.62 -20.01
C GLU A 352 -3.00 12.49 -19.53
N GLU A 353 -2.87 12.08 -18.26
CA GLU A 353 -3.64 10.94 -17.75
C GLU A 353 -4.95 11.34 -17.07
N VAL A 354 -4.98 12.46 -16.33
CA VAL A 354 -6.17 12.89 -15.59
C VAL A 354 -7.09 13.77 -16.44
N LEU A 355 -6.58 14.90 -16.96
CA LEU A 355 -7.40 15.90 -17.65
C LEU A 355 -7.75 15.50 -19.10
N GLU A 356 -6.80 14.94 -19.84
CA GLU A 356 -7.06 14.45 -21.21
C GLU A 356 -7.75 13.07 -21.25
N GLY A 357 -7.94 12.43 -20.09
CA GLY A 357 -8.70 11.18 -19.96
C GLY A 357 -7.99 9.94 -20.53
N ARG A 358 -6.66 9.93 -20.61
CA ARG A 358 -5.89 8.74 -21.02
C ARG A 358 -5.71 7.73 -19.89
N GLY A 359 -5.92 8.15 -18.64
CA GLY A 359 -5.85 7.34 -17.43
C GLY A 359 -7.12 7.46 -16.58
N SER A 360 -6.99 7.20 -15.28
CA SER A 360 -8.11 7.31 -14.34
C SER A 360 -8.14 8.68 -13.66
N ALA A 361 -9.25 9.39 -13.83
CA ALA A 361 -9.52 10.64 -13.13
C ALA A 361 -10.05 10.44 -11.69
N PHE A 362 -10.27 9.20 -11.24
CA PHE A 362 -10.94 8.87 -9.98
C PHE A 362 -10.37 9.66 -8.77
N TYR A 363 -9.05 9.65 -8.59
CA TYR A 363 -8.40 10.28 -7.44
C TYR A 363 -8.48 11.80 -7.38
N TYR A 364 -8.92 12.44 -8.48
CA TYR A 364 -9.05 13.89 -8.63
C TYR A 364 -10.44 14.32 -9.10
N GLN A 365 -11.41 13.40 -9.13
CA GLN A 365 -12.68 13.59 -9.83
C GLN A 365 -13.51 14.78 -9.30
N THR A 366 -13.36 15.15 -8.02
CA THR A 366 -14.06 16.29 -7.40
C THR A 366 -13.28 17.60 -7.52
N THR A 367 -12.04 17.57 -8.00
CA THR A 367 -11.15 18.72 -8.10
C THR A 367 -10.70 19.02 -9.52
N LEU A 368 -11.21 18.30 -10.54
CA LEU A 368 -10.76 18.43 -11.94
C LEU A 368 -10.72 19.87 -12.46
N GLY A 369 -11.71 20.70 -12.11
CA GLY A 369 -11.76 22.10 -12.54
C GLY A 369 -10.65 22.99 -11.97
N GLY A 370 -10.05 22.59 -10.84
CA GLY A 370 -8.95 23.30 -10.18
C GLY A 370 -7.57 22.75 -10.53
N LEU A 371 -7.45 21.88 -11.54
CA LEU A 371 -6.19 21.28 -11.96
C LEU A 371 -5.74 21.82 -13.32
N SER A 372 -4.44 22.01 -13.47
CA SER A 372 -3.81 22.57 -14.66
C SER A 372 -2.47 21.90 -15.01
N ASN A 373 -1.71 21.43 -14.02
CA ASN A 373 -0.39 20.82 -14.22
C ASN A 373 -0.01 19.85 -13.09
N ASP A 374 1.11 19.15 -13.26
CA ASP A 374 1.60 18.17 -12.28
C ASP A 374 1.89 18.77 -10.90
N GLY A 375 2.26 20.04 -10.81
CA GLY A 375 2.49 20.75 -9.55
C GLY A 375 1.25 20.84 -8.66
N ASP A 376 0.04 20.70 -9.21
CA ASP A 376 -1.20 20.69 -8.45
C ASP A 376 -1.34 19.46 -7.54
N ILE A 377 -0.49 18.44 -7.72
CA ILE A 377 -0.34 17.32 -6.78
C ILE A 377 0.15 17.85 -5.41
N MET A 378 1.07 18.82 -5.39
CA MET A 378 1.56 19.43 -4.14
C MET A 378 0.50 20.34 -3.51
N VAL A 379 -0.32 21.02 -4.32
CA VAL A 379 -1.45 21.83 -3.83
C VAL A 379 -2.51 20.93 -3.20
N THR A 380 -2.87 19.84 -3.87
CA THR A 380 -3.79 18.82 -3.37
C THR A 380 -3.32 18.26 -2.03
N LEU A 381 -2.03 17.90 -1.94
CA LEU A 381 -1.42 17.40 -0.71
C LEU A 381 -1.44 18.45 0.42
N ASP A 382 -1.23 19.73 0.10
CA ASP A 382 -1.24 20.81 1.09
C ASP A 382 -2.63 21.03 1.69
N VAL A 383 -3.69 21.03 0.88
CA VAL A 383 -5.07 21.14 1.38
C VAL A 383 -5.45 19.93 2.24
N LEU A 384 -5.09 18.72 1.80
CA LEU A 384 -5.31 17.51 2.60
C LEU A 384 -4.56 17.56 3.94
N ALA A 385 -3.31 18.03 3.95
CA ALA A 385 -2.50 18.08 5.14
C ALA A 385 -2.93 19.20 6.10
N GLN A 386 -3.05 20.44 5.61
CA GLN A 386 -3.24 21.62 6.45
C GLN A 386 -4.71 21.94 6.71
N ASP A 387 -5.55 21.87 5.68
CA ASP A 387 -6.92 22.36 5.76
C ASP A 387 -7.91 21.26 6.15
N VAL A 388 -7.67 20.02 5.68
CA VAL A 388 -8.40 18.83 6.15
C VAL A 388 -7.83 18.34 7.48
N GLY A 389 -6.50 18.29 7.62
CA GLY A 389 -5.84 17.85 8.84
C GLY A 389 -5.76 16.32 8.95
N ILE A 390 -5.38 15.64 7.86
CA ILE A 390 -5.19 14.18 7.88
C ILE A 390 -3.99 13.77 8.75
N LEU A 391 -4.04 12.59 9.35
CA LEU A 391 -2.93 11.97 10.09
C LEU A 391 -1.83 11.42 9.17
N GLY A 392 -2.19 11.04 7.95
CA GLY A 392 -1.28 10.46 6.97
C GLY A 392 -1.97 10.14 5.65
N ILE A 393 -1.18 9.88 4.62
CA ILE A 393 -1.66 9.61 3.27
C ILE A 393 -0.91 8.46 2.62
N PHE A 394 -1.68 7.57 1.98
CA PHE A 394 -1.19 6.52 1.10
C PHE A 394 -0.68 7.12 -0.20
N SER A 395 0.54 6.76 -0.61
CA SER A 395 1.14 7.22 -1.86
C SER A 395 1.83 6.09 -2.61
N ASP A 396 1.58 6.01 -3.92
CA ASP A 396 2.32 5.13 -4.83
C ASP A 396 3.80 5.60 -5.00
N TRP A 397 4.13 6.83 -4.57
CA TRP A 397 5.50 7.37 -4.57
C TRP A 397 5.82 8.16 -3.29
N PRO A 398 6.19 7.46 -2.19
CA PRO A 398 6.31 8.07 -0.86
C PRO A 398 7.29 9.24 -0.73
N ALA A 399 8.26 9.37 -1.63
CA ALA A 399 9.21 10.48 -1.61
C ALA A 399 8.52 11.84 -1.71
N THR A 400 7.43 11.94 -2.47
CA THR A 400 6.67 13.18 -2.63
C THR A 400 6.08 13.63 -1.30
N VAL A 401 5.41 12.71 -0.60
CA VAL A 401 4.78 12.97 0.70
C VAL A 401 5.84 13.21 1.78
N THR A 402 6.92 12.42 1.77
CA THR A 402 8.03 12.58 2.72
C THR A 402 8.69 13.94 2.58
N TYR A 403 8.95 14.37 1.34
CA TYR A 403 9.49 15.70 1.07
C TYR A 403 8.58 16.78 1.64
N TYR A 404 7.30 16.77 1.24
CA TYR A 404 6.31 17.73 1.71
C TYR A 404 6.29 17.81 3.25
N ALA A 405 6.16 16.66 3.93
CA ALA A 405 6.06 16.60 5.38
C ALA A 405 7.30 17.15 6.10
N ASN A 406 8.51 16.89 5.59
CA ASN A 406 9.75 17.46 6.15
C ASN A 406 9.85 18.99 5.93
N CYS A 407 9.09 19.54 4.99
CA CYS A 407 9.10 20.96 4.67
C CYS A 407 7.99 21.73 5.38
N THR A 408 6.85 21.09 5.64
CA THR A 408 5.65 21.74 6.19
C THR A 408 5.39 21.41 7.65
N ASN A 409 5.91 20.28 8.17
CA ASN A 409 5.58 19.73 9.48
C ASN A 409 4.05 19.68 9.69
N PRO A 410 3.34 18.88 8.86
CA PRO A 410 1.89 18.80 8.90
C PRO A 410 1.36 18.22 10.21
#